data_AF-A0A9N9T1M9-F1
#
_entry.id   AF-A0A9N9T1M9-F1
#
_cell.length_a   1.000
_cell.length_b   1.000
_cell.length_c   1.000
_cell.angle_alpha   90.00
_cell.angle_beta   90.00
_cell.angle_gamma   90.00
#
_symmetry.space_group_name_H-M   'P 1'
#
loop_
_entity.id
_entity.type
_entity.pdbx_description
1 polymer ?
#
loop_
_entity_poly.entity_id
_entity_poly.type
_entity_poly.pdbx_seq_one_letter_code
_entity_poly.pdbx_strand_id
1 'polypeptide(L)'
;MNSTVFDLFRTAALLVLTPKCFDNYFLEFNYLDGPCFFASLSKGLGFGIILGSLTVKVPQILKILNNKSGEGINILSVTLDLSAITIYMAYSFVKGFPFSAWGDASFLAIQTVLIGYLVLYYQGAITKAIMYLLVYGAICYVMMFGMTPLEFLWSLQTFNIFLVVVGKLMQAYTNLKNGHTGQLSAATLIMLLAGSLARIFTSMQETGDSVVILTYIASSLSNAVLVVQLLYYWNVDPKKKVE
;
A
#
# COMPACT_ATOMS: atom_id res chain seq x y z
N MET A 1 -10.69 -15.58 -36.16
CA MET A 1 -10.22 -14.45 -35.33
C MET A 1 -9.06 -13.80 -36.05
N ASN A 2 -9.09 -12.49 -36.36
CA ASN A 2 -7.93 -11.79 -36.93
C ASN A 2 -6.73 -12.01 -36.01
N SER A 3 -5.58 -12.41 -36.56
CA SER A 3 -4.36 -12.72 -35.80
C SER A 3 -3.99 -11.59 -34.83
N THR A 4 -4.13 -10.34 -35.26
CA THR A 4 -3.92 -9.13 -34.44
C THR A 4 -4.81 -9.02 -33.21
N VAL A 5 -6.08 -9.42 -33.29
CA VAL A 5 -7.01 -9.36 -32.14
C VAL A 5 -6.67 -10.47 -31.15
N PHE A 6 -6.31 -11.66 -31.64
CA PHE A 6 -5.87 -12.76 -30.80
C PHE A 6 -4.52 -12.46 -30.13
N ASP A 7 -3.59 -11.83 -30.84
CA ASP A 7 -2.29 -11.42 -30.30
C ASP A 7 -2.44 -10.31 -29.25
N LEU A 8 -3.34 -9.35 -29.49
CA LEU A 8 -3.67 -8.33 -28.49
C LEU A 8 -4.30 -8.95 -27.24
N PHE A 9 -5.26 -9.87 -27.44
CA PHE A 9 -5.89 -10.61 -26.35
C PHE A 9 -4.87 -11.43 -25.56
N ARG A 10 -3.99 -12.17 -26.25
CA ARG A 10 -2.92 -12.96 -25.62
C ARG A 10 -1.98 -12.08 -24.83
N THR A 11 -1.55 -10.94 -25.39
CA THR A 11 -0.67 -10.00 -24.69
C THR A 11 -1.34 -9.44 -23.43
N ALA A 12 -2.60 -9.04 -23.52
CA ALA A 12 -3.37 -8.55 -22.38
C ALA A 12 -3.60 -9.63 -21.33
N ALA A 13 -3.92 -10.85 -21.77
CA ALA A 13 -4.14 -12.00 -20.90
C ALA A 13 -2.85 -12.39 -20.16
N LEU A 14 -1.70 -12.33 -20.83
CA LEU A 14 -0.39 -12.64 -20.25
C LEU A 14 0.09 -11.63 -19.19
N LEU A 15 -0.57 -10.47 -19.05
CA LEU A 15 -0.32 -9.58 -17.91
C LEU A 15 -0.82 -10.18 -16.59
N VAL A 16 -1.91 -10.97 -16.65
CA VAL A 16 -2.57 -11.59 -15.50
C VAL A 16 -2.26 -13.08 -15.40
N LEU A 17 -2.10 -13.74 -16.55
CA LEU A 17 -1.88 -15.18 -16.68
C LEU A 17 -0.41 -15.46 -17.03
N THR A 18 0.16 -16.49 -16.42
CA THR A 18 1.44 -17.02 -16.93
C THR A 18 1.20 -17.70 -18.29
N PRO A 19 2.22 -17.80 -19.17
CA PRO A 19 2.09 -18.51 -20.45
C PRO A 19 1.51 -19.92 -20.28
N LYS A 20 1.97 -20.64 -19.25
CA LYS A 20 1.47 -21.96 -18.91
C LYS A 20 -0.02 -21.96 -18.56
N CYS A 21 -0.50 -20.98 -17.78
CA CYS A 21 -1.91 -20.90 -17.42
C CYS A 21 -2.78 -20.38 -18.57
N PHE A 22 -2.24 -19.53 -19.44
CA PHE A 22 -2.92 -19.14 -20.66
C PHE A 22 -3.14 -20.36 -21.57
N ASP A 23 -2.10 -21.15 -21.80
CA ASP A 23 -2.19 -22.35 -22.62
C ASP A 23 -3.15 -23.36 -21.99
N ASN A 24 -3.08 -23.57 -20.67
CA ASN A 24 -3.97 -24.48 -19.96
C ASN A 24 -5.47 -24.08 -20.06
N TYR A 25 -5.79 -22.78 -19.96
CA TYR A 25 -7.17 -22.30 -20.06
C TYR A 25 -7.71 -22.16 -21.48
N PHE A 26 -6.88 -21.69 -22.40
CA PHE A 26 -7.33 -21.30 -23.74
C PHE A 26 -6.95 -22.28 -24.85
N LEU A 27 -5.96 -23.15 -24.62
CA LEU A 27 -5.59 -24.22 -25.56
C LEU A 27 -6.06 -25.58 -25.07
N GLU A 28 -5.91 -25.87 -23.77
CA GLU A 28 -6.26 -27.18 -23.17
C GLU A 28 -7.69 -27.22 -22.56
N PHE A 29 -8.37 -26.07 -22.47
CA PHE A 29 -9.72 -25.90 -21.90
C PHE A 29 -9.88 -26.42 -20.45
N ASN A 30 -8.79 -26.49 -19.69
CA ASN A 30 -8.80 -26.96 -18.32
C ASN A 30 -8.95 -25.79 -17.33
N TYR A 31 -10.18 -25.30 -17.21
CA TYR A 31 -10.52 -24.16 -16.35
C TYR A 31 -10.47 -24.44 -14.84
N LEU A 32 -10.33 -25.71 -14.43
CA LEU A 32 -10.36 -26.14 -13.03
C LEU A 32 -8.97 -26.45 -12.45
N ASP A 33 -7.90 -26.09 -13.16
CA ASP A 33 -6.55 -26.23 -12.63
C ASP A 33 -6.31 -25.28 -11.46
N GLY A 34 -6.36 -25.82 -10.24
CA GLY A 34 -6.26 -25.08 -8.98
C GLY A 34 -5.05 -24.14 -8.90
N PRO A 35 -3.82 -24.62 -9.15
CA PRO A 35 -2.63 -23.77 -9.24
C PRO A 35 -2.77 -22.56 -10.17
N CYS A 36 -3.29 -22.76 -11.38
CA CYS A 36 -3.51 -21.66 -12.31
C CYS A 36 -4.61 -20.71 -11.84
N PHE A 37 -5.64 -21.22 -11.15
CA PHE A 37 -6.70 -20.39 -10.61
C PHE A 37 -6.17 -19.45 -9.53
N PHE A 38 -5.43 -19.97 -8.54
CA PHE A 38 -4.86 -19.16 -7.47
C PHE A 38 -3.83 -18.15 -7.99
N ALA A 39 -3.00 -18.52 -8.97
CA ALA A 39 -2.06 -17.60 -9.60
C ALA A 39 -2.77 -16.44 -10.32
N SER A 40 -3.81 -16.75 -11.09
CA SER A 40 -4.61 -15.75 -11.83
C SER A 40 -5.37 -14.84 -10.88
N LEU A 41 -5.96 -15.41 -9.83
CA LEU A 41 -6.67 -14.68 -8.78
C LEU A 41 -5.72 -13.73 -8.05
N SER A 42 -4.51 -14.18 -7.70
CA SER A 42 -3.49 -13.35 -7.06
C SER A 42 -3.16 -12.14 -7.92
N LYS A 43 -2.87 -12.36 -9.21
CA LYS A 43 -2.54 -11.26 -10.14
C LYS A 43 -3.69 -10.29 -10.29
N GLY A 44 -4.91 -10.79 -10.44
CA GLY A 44 -6.12 -9.97 -10.51
C GLY A 44 -6.31 -9.11 -9.26
N LEU A 45 -6.15 -9.70 -8.06
CA LEU A 45 -6.19 -8.97 -6.79
C LEU A 45 -5.07 -7.93 -6.69
N GLY A 46 -3.83 -8.28 -7.07
CA GLY A 46 -2.69 -7.37 -7.08
C GLY A 46 -2.94 -6.13 -7.95
N PHE A 47 -3.42 -6.32 -9.18
CA PHE A 47 -3.82 -5.20 -10.05
C PHE A 47 -5.02 -4.42 -9.52
N GLY A 48 -6.00 -5.09 -8.92
CA GLY A 48 -7.11 -4.41 -8.25
C GLY A 48 -6.63 -3.49 -7.13
N ILE A 49 -5.66 -3.91 -6.32
CA ILE A 49 -5.07 -3.09 -5.27
C ILE A 49 -4.27 -1.92 -5.87
N ILE A 50 -3.51 -2.16 -6.94
CA ILE A 50 -2.80 -1.10 -7.67
C ILE A 50 -3.78 -0.03 -8.18
N LEU A 51 -4.89 -0.44 -8.81
CA LEU A 51 -5.92 0.47 -9.29
C LEU A 51 -6.55 1.27 -8.14
N GLY A 52 -6.82 0.61 -7.01
CA GLY A 52 -7.31 1.28 -5.81
C GLY A 52 -6.32 2.33 -5.29
N SER A 53 -5.02 2.01 -5.28
CA SER A 53 -3.98 2.88 -4.72
C SER A 53 -3.83 4.21 -5.47
N LEU A 54 -4.19 4.26 -6.75
CA LEU A 54 -4.23 5.49 -7.57
C LEU A 54 -5.13 6.58 -6.98
N THR A 55 -6.14 6.20 -6.18
CA THR A 55 -7.16 7.13 -5.68
C THR A 55 -7.00 7.46 -4.20
N VAL A 56 -6.12 6.77 -3.46
CA VAL A 56 -6.07 6.83 -2.00
C VAL A 56 -5.73 8.22 -1.47
N LYS A 57 -4.72 8.89 -2.04
CA LYS A 57 -4.25 10.20 -1.56
C LYS A 57 -4.78 11.35 -2.42
N VAL A 58 -5.46 11.05 -3.54
CA VAL A 58 -6.06 12.06 -4.44
C VAL A 58 -7.02 13.02 -3.72
N PRO A 59 -7.95 12.57 -2.86
CA PRO A 59 -8.83 13.49 -2.12
C PRO A 59 -8.05 14.46 -1.23
N GLN A 60 -6.92 14.03 -0.65
CA GLN A 60 -6.06 14.89 0.15
C GLN A 60 -5.33 15.92 -0.72
N ILE A 61 -4.80 15.50 -1.88
CA ILE A 61 -4.17 16.40 -2.85
C ILE A 61 -5.15 17.48 -3.32
N LEU A 62 -6.37 17.09 -3.72
CA LEU A 62 -7.40 18.02 -4.17
C LEU A 62 -7.78 19.02 -3.07
N LYS A 63 -7.88 18.58 -1.81
CA LYS A 63 -8.12 19.49 -0.67
C LYS A 63 -7.02 20.54 -0.52
N ILE A 64 -5.75 20.15 -0.64
CA ILE A 64 -4.61 21.09 -0.55
C ILE A 64 -4.65 22.10 -1.69
N LEU A 65 -4.89 21.63 -2.93
CA LEU A 65 -4.95 22.50 -4.11
C LEU A 65 -6.13 23.49 -4.05
N ASN A 66 -7.31 23.02 -3.65
CA ASN A 66 -8.51 23.86 -3.56
C ASN A 66 -8.39 24.93 -2.47
N ASN A 67 -7.84 24.57 -1.31
CA ASN A 67 -7.65 25.51 -0.20
C ASN A 67 -6.36 26.34 -0.33
N LYS A 68 -5.46 25.99 -1.27
CA LYS A 68 -4.12 26.56 -1.43
C LYS A 68 -3.34 26.62 -0.11
N SER A 69 -3.53 25.62 0.74
CA SER A 69 -2.94 25.56 2.08
C SER A 69 -2.66 24.12 2.50
N GLY A 70 -1.49 23.90 3.10
CA GLY A 70 -1.10 22.65 3.75
C GLY A 70 -1.31 22.66 5.27
N GLU A 71 -2.07 23.63 5.80
CA GLU A 71 -2.31 23.78 7.23
C GLU A 71 -2.96 22.52 7.83
N GLY A 72 -2.54 22.14 9.04
CA GLY A 72 -2.97 20.90 9.70
C GLY A 72 -2.29 19.62 9.21
N ILE A 73 -1.50 19.67 8.13
CA ILE A 73 -0.73 18.52 7.64
C ILE A 73 0.68 18.57 8.21
N ASN A 74 1.04 17.55 8.99
CA ASN A 74 2.37 17.41 9.56
C ASN A 74 3.36 16.84 8.52
N ILE A 75 4.32 17.65 8.08
CA ILE A 75 5.34 17.25 7.10
C ILE A 75 6.22 16.09 7.58
N LEU A 76 6.47 15.98 8.89
CA LEU A 76 7.22 14.87 9.47
C LEU A 76 6.44 13.56 9.30
N SER A 77 5.13 13.58 9.56
CA SER A 77 4.27 12.42 9.35
C SER A 77 4.22 12.02 7.88
N VAL A 78 4.13 12.98 6.95
CA VAL A 78 4.16 12.72 5.51
C VAL A 78 5.50 12.11 5.08
N THR A 79 6.60 12.60 5.65
CA THR A 79 7.95 12.10 5.32
C THR A 79 8.21 10.70 5.89
N LEU A 80 7.69 10.41 7.08
CA LEU A 80 7.74 9.06 7.66
C LEU A 80 6.87 8.06 6.87
N ASP A 81 5.70 8.49 6.38
CA ASP A 81 4.86 7.67 5.50
C ASP A 81 5.59 7.40 4.17
N LEU A 82 6.18 8.45 3.58
CA LEU A 82 6.96 8.33 2.35
C LEU A 82 8.16 7.38 2.51
N SER A 83 8.93 7.51 3.60
CA SER A 83 10.09 6.64 3.84
C SER A 83 9.67 5.18 4.03
N ALA A 84 8.58 4.91 4.74
CA ALA A 84 8.05 3.57 4.91
C ALA A 84 7.66 2.92 3.58
N ILE A 85 6.97 3.68 2.71
CA ILE A 85 6.58 3.22 1.38
C ILE A 85 7.82 2.97 0.51
N THR A 86 8.82 3.87 0.55
CA THR A 86 10.05 3.76 -0.26
C THR A 86 10.91 2.59 0.16
N ILE A 87 11.02 2.29 1.46
CA ILE A 87 11.73 1.11 1.96
C ILE A 87 11.12 -0.17 1.36
N TYR A 88 9.79 -0.31 1.45
CA TYR A 88 9.08 -1.46 0.90
C TYR A 88 9.24 -1.57 -0.62
N MET A 89 9.11 -0.44 -1.32
CA MET A 89 9.26 -0.36 -2.77
C MET A 89 10.69 -0.73 -3.22
N ALA A 90 11.72 -0.18 -2.57
CA ALA A 90 13.12 -0.47 -2.90
C ALA A 90 13.49 -1.93 -2.59
N TYR A 91 13.08 -2.45 -1.44
CA TYR A 91 13.28 -3.85 -1.09
C TYR A 91 12.66 -4.78 -2.14
N SER A 92 11.42 -4.52 -2.53
CA SER A 92 10.68 -5.33 -3.51
C SER A 92 11.28 -5.24 -4.92
N PHE A 93 11.75 -4.05 -5.31
CA PHE A 93 12.42 -3.83 -6.59
C PHE A 93 13.76 -4.58 -6.66
N VAL A 94 14.61 -4.45 -5.64
CA VAL A 94 15.94 -5.10 -5.60
C VAL A 94 15.82 -6.62 -5.49
N LYS A 95 14.80 -7.14 -4.81
CA LYS A 95 14.46 -8.58 -4.79
C LYS A 95 13.91 -9.11 -6.12
N GLY A 96 13.56 -8.24 -7.07
CA GLY A 96 13.02 -8.63 -8.37
C GLY A 96 11.58 -9.16 -8.30
N PHE A 97 10.79 -8.72 -7.32
CA PHE A 97 9.39 -9.13 -7.22
C PHE A 97 8.56 -8.56 -8.39
N PRO A 98 7.53 -9.30 -8.86
CA PRO A 98 6.69 -8.82 -9.94
C PRO A 98 5.97 -7.52 -9.55
N PHE A 99 5.75 -6.63 -10.52
CA PHE A 99 5.13 -5.33 -10.27
C PHE A 99 3.74 -5.42 -9.62
N SER A 100 2.96 -6.47 -9.91
CA SER A 100 1.68 -6.75 -9.23
C SER A 100 1.80 -6.85 -7.70
N ALA A 101 2.96 -7.27 -7.18
CA ALA A 101 3.20 -7.47 -5.77
C ALA A 101 3.59 -6.19 -5.01
N TRP A 102 4.02 -5.11 -5.66
CA TRP A 102 4.49 -3.89 -4.98
C TRP A 102 4.15 -2.58 -5.70
N GLY A 103 3.56 -2.64 -6.90
CA GLY A 103 3.28 -1.48 -7.74
C GLY A 103 2.28 -0.50 -7.13
N ASP A 104 1.49 -0.92 -6.15
CA ASP A 104 0.64 -0.01 -5.38
C ASP A 104 1.46 0.99 -4.59
N ALA A 105 2.61 0.55 -4.05
CA ALA A 105 3.53 1.37 -3.30
C ALA A 105 4.16 2.46 -4.17
N SER A 106 4.42 2.21 -5.47
CA SER A 106 4.99 3.23 -6.35
C SER A 106 4.00 4.37 -6.59
N PHE A 107 2.73 4.07 -6.84
CA PHE A 107 1.68 5.10 -6.99
C PHE A 107 1.42 5.84 -5.68
N LEU A 108 1.44 5.16 -4.54
CA LEU A 108 1.33 5.81 -3.24
C LEU A 108 2.53 6.72 -2.97
N ALA A 109 3.74 6.30 -3.30
CA ALA A 109 4.95 7.10 -3.13
C ALA A 109 4.89 8.39 -3.95
N ILE A 110 4.45 8.32 -5.21
CA ILE A 110 4.27 9.49 -6.08
C ILE A 110 3.25 10.46 -5.49
N GLN A 111 2.11 9.96 -5.02
CA GLN A 111 1.09 10.82 -4.43
C GLN A 111 1.55 11.43 -3.09
N THR A 112 2.27 10.67 -2.26
CA THR A 112 2.75 11.12 -0.95
C THR A 112 3.88 12.15 -1.09
N VAL A 113 4.82 11.97 -2.03
CA VAL A 113 5.85 12.99 -2.29
C VAL A 113 5.23 14.27 -2.85
N LEU A 114 4.18 14.16 -3.67
CA LEU A 114 3.43 15.31 -4.17
C LEU A 114 2.74 16.06 -3.02
N ILE A 115 2.14 15.35 -2.05
CA ILE A 115 1.59 15.98 -0.84
C ILE A 115 2.68 16.75 -0.08
N GLY A 116 3.83 16.12 0.17
CA GLY A 116 4.95 16.77 0.87
C GLY A 116 5.43 18.03 0.16
N TYR A 117 5.56 17.97 -1.17
CA TYR A 117 5.89 19.12 -2.01
C TYR A 117 4.84 20.23 -1.89
N LEU A 118 3.55 19.92 -2.07
CA LEU A 118 2.48 20.92 -2.05
C LEU A 118 2.37 21.60 -0.67
N VAL A 119 2.52 20.85 0.42
CA VAL A 119 2.52 21.41 1.78
C VAL A 119 3.64 22.44 1.95
N LEU A 120 4.87 22.11 1.56
CA LEU A 120 6.01 23.04 1.65
C LEU A 120 5.87 24.24 0.70
N TYR A 121 5.29 24.01 -0.49
CA TYR A 121 5.04 25.05 -1.48
C TYR A 121 4.04 26.09 -0.97
N TYR A 122 2.89 25.66 -0.44
CA TYR A 122 1.86 26.57 0.09
C TYR A 122 2.23 27.21 1.43
N GLN A 123 3.24 26.71 2.13
CA GLN A 123 3.86 27.40 3.28
C GLN A 123 4.82 28.54 2.86
N GLY A 124 4.98 28.81 1.56
CA GLY A 124 5.89 29.84 1.04
C GLY A 124 7.36 29.41 0.99
N ALA A 125 7.67 28.14 1.27
CA ALA A 125 9.04 27.61 1.34
C ALA A 125 9.44 26.85 0.06
N ILE A 126 9.39 27.52 -1.10
CA ILE A 126 9.62 26.89 -2.41
C ILE A 126 10.97 26.16 -2.52
N THR A 127 12.04 26.73 -1.96
CA THR A 127 13.37 26.10 -1.95
C THR A 127 13.34 24.77 -1.19
N LYS A 128 12.63 24.70 -0.06
CA LYS A 128 12.47 23.46 0.71
C LYS A 128 11.63 22.44 -0.08
N ALA A 129 10.59 22.88 -0.78
CA ALA A 129 9.76 22.01 -1.61
C ALA A 129 10.56 21.36 -2.74
N ILE A 130 11.37 22.13 -3.48
CA ILE A 130 12.23 21.60 -4.55
C ILE A 130 13.30 20.67 -3.97
N MET A 131 13.96 21.08 -2.89
CA MET A 131 14.94 20.24 -2.19
C MET A 131 14.33 18.92 -1.74
N TYR A 132 13.09 18.92 -1.27
CA TYR A 132 12.38 17.70 -0.86
C TYR A 132 12.26 16.69 -2.01
N LEU A 133 11.91 17.14 -3.21
CA LEU A 133 11.83 16.29 -4.41
C LEU A 133 13.21 15.76 -4.83
N LEU A 134 14.23 16.61 -4.84
CA LEU A 134 15.58 16.23 -5.25
C LEU A 134 16.19 15.21 -4.29
N VAL A 135 16.06 15.45 -2.98
CA VAL A 135 16.53 14.52 -1.94
C VAL A 135 15.79 13.19 -2.05
N TYR A 136 14.46 13.23 -2.24
CA TYR A 136 13.67 12.02 -2.41
C TYR A 136 14.10 11.19 -3.65
N GLY A 137 14.32 11.86 -4.79
CA GLY A 137 14.80 11.22 -6.01
C GLY A 137 16.19 10.60 -5.83
N ALA A 138 17.10 11.31 -5.16
CA ALA A 138 18.43 10.80 -4.84
C ALA A 138 18.39 9.57 -3.92
N ILE A 139 17.52 9.57 -2.89
CA ILE A 139 17.30 8.42 -2.02
C ILE A 139 16.80 7.21 -2.83
N CYS A 140 15.79 7.39 -3.68
CA CYS A 140 15.29 6.32 -4.53
C CYS A 140 16.38 5.76 -5.44
N TYR A 141 17.21 6.62 -6.04
CA TYR A 141 18.32 6.21 -6.88
C TYR A 141 19.33 5.34 -6.10
N VAL A 142 19.78 5.80 -4.94
CA VAL A 142 20.74 5.08 -4.08
C VAL A 142 20.17 3.72 -3.61
N MET A 143 18.88 3.66 -3.28
CA MET A 143 18.27 2.44 -2.76
C MET A 143 17.98 1.38 -3.84
N MET A 144 17.75 1.79 -5.10
CA MET A 144 17.31 0.86 -6.16
C MET A 144 18.41 0.46 -7.15
N PHE A 145 19.39 1.31 -7.44
CA PHE A 145 20.39 1.08 -8.49
C PHE A 145 21.68 0.39 -7.98
N GLY A 146 21.55 -0.49 -6.99
CA GLY A 146 22.63 -1.37 -6.54
C GLY A 146 23.68 -0.73 -5.61
N MET A 147 23.50 0.52 -5.18
CA MET A 147 24.40 1.18 -4.22
C MET A 147 24.14 0.76 -2.77
N THR A 148 22.96 0.20 -2.49
CA THR A 148 22.54 -0.23 -1.15
C THR A 148 22.57 -1.76 -1.04
N PRO A 149 23.31 -2.33 -0.07
CA PRO A 149 23.31 -3.78 0.16
C PRO A 149 21.91 -4.30 0.54
N LEU A 150 21.57 -5.50 0.05
CA LEU A 150 20.28 -6.13 0.33
C LEU A 150 20.02 -6.35 1.83
N GLU A 151 21.06 -6.67 2.60
CA GLU A 151 20.97 -6.85 4.06
C GLU A 151 20.50 -5.58 4.79
N PHE A 152 20.93 -4.42 4.29
CA PHE A 152 20.49 -3.14 4.83
C PHE A 152 19.01 -2.89 4.52
N LEU A 153 18.58 -3.15 3.28
CA LEU A 153 17.17 -3.06 2.89
C LEU A 153 16.29 -4.04 3.67
N TRP A 154 16.77 -5.27 3.91
CA TRP A 154 16.08 -6.27 4.72
C TRP A 154 15.90 -5.81 6.17
N SER A 155 16.94 -5.20 6.75
CA SER A 155 16.89 -4.65 8.11
C SER A 155 15.89 -3.50 8.20
N LEU A 156 15.89 -2.60 7.21
CA LEU A 156 14.92 -1.51 7.10
C LEU A 156 13.48 -2.04 6.93
N GLN A 157 13.28 -3.06 6.09
CA GLN A 157 11.97 -3.67 5.88
C GLN A 157 11.46 -4.37 7.15
N THR A 158 12.34 -5.03 7.90
CA THR A 158 11.98 -5.64 9.19
C THR A 158 11.61 -4.57 10.22
N PHE A 159 12.32 -3.46 10.26
CA PHE A 159 11.97 -2.32 11.11
C PHE A 159 10.62 -1.69 10.70
N ASN A 160 10.29 -1.68 9.40
CA ASN A 160 8.99 -1.22 8.92
C ASN A 160 7.82 -1.97 9.57
N ILE A 161 7.95 -3.28 9.78
CA ILE A 161 6.95 -4.11 10.49
C ILE A 161 6.67 -3.53 11.88
N PHE A 162 7.73 -3.21 12.62
CA PHE A 162 7.61 -2.66 13.97
C PHE A 162 6.86 -1.31 13.94
N LEU A 163 7.21 -0.42 13.00
CA LEU A 163 6.54 0.88 12.85
C LEU A 163 5.04 0.73 12.57
N VAL A 164 4.67 -0.16 11.65
CA VAL A 164 3.26 -0.41 11.28
C VAL A 164 2.46 -0.90 12.48
N VAL A 165 3.00 -1.87 13.23
CA VAL A 165 2.32 -2.45 14.40
C VAL A 165 2.16 -1.41 15.50
N VAL A 166 3.24 -0.71 15.87
CA VAL A 166 3.21 0.29 16.94
C VAL A 166 2.22 1.41 16.62
N GLY A 167 2.19 1.92 15.39
CA GLY A 167 1.24 2.96 14.99
C GLY A 167 -0.22 2.53 15.16
N LYS A 168 -0.55 1.29 14.80
CA LYS A 168 -1.91 0.74 14.94
C LYS A 168 -2.26 0.42 16.39
N LEU A 169 -1.31 -0.06 17.18
CA LEU A 169 -1.49 -0.31 18.61
C LEU A 169 -1.69 0.99 19.39
N MET A 170 -0.96 2.06 19.06
CA MET A 170 -1.20 3.39 19.66
C MET A 170 -2.61 3.90 19.34
N GLN A 171 -3.10 3.68 18.11
CA GLN A 171 -4.48 4.00 17.76
C GLN A 171 -5.48 3.15 18.57
N ALA A 172 -5.22 1.84 18.71
CA ALA A 172 -6.09 0.94 19.47
C ALA A 172 -6.14 1.32 20.96
N TYR A 173 -5.01 1.70 21.54
CA TYR A 173 -4.93 2.22 22.90
C TYR A 173 -5.71 3.53 23.06
N THR A 174 -5.62 4.43 22.09
CA THR A 174 -6.36 5.69 22.09
C THR A 174 -7.87 5.45 22.04
N ASN A 175 -8.34 4.51 21.22
CA ASN A 175 -9.76 4.12 21.17
C ASN A 175 -10.23 3.57 22.52
N LEU A 176 -9.43 2.71 23.16
CA LEU A 176 -9.74 2.15 24.48
C LEU A 176 -9.82 3.24 25.55
N LYS A 177 -8.83 4.15 25.59
CA LYS A 177 -8.78 5.27 26.53
C LYS A 177 -9.95 6.24 26.36
N ASN A 178 -10.39 6.44 25.12
CA ASN A 178 -11.51 7.33 24.82
C ASN A 178 -12.88 6.67 25.03
N GLY A 179 -12.95 5.33 25.03
CA GLY A 179 -14.19 4.58 25.14
C GLY A 179 -15.09 4.67 23.91
N HIS A 180 -14.56 5.20 22.79
CA HIS A 180 -15.24 5.29 21.50
C HIS A 180 -14.20 5.31 20.37
N THR A 181 -14.61 4.96 19.15
CA THR A 181 -13.75 5.04 17.95
C THR A 181 -13.72 6.44 17.31
N GLY A 182 -14.57 7.36 17.77
CA GLY A 182 -14.56 8.75 17.33
C GLY A 182 -14.98 8.91 15.87
N GLN A 183 -14.14 9.56 15.06
CA GLN A 183 -14.39 9.78 13.63
C GLN A 183 -13.76 8.70 12.73
N LEU A 184 -13.34 7.56 13.29
CA LEU A 184 -12.85 6.45 12.46
C LEU A 184 -13.98 5.90 11.59
N SER A 185 -13.81 5.99 10.28
CA SER A 185 -14.74 5.41 9.32
C SER A 185 -14.68 3.89 9.35
N ALA A 186 -15.84 3.25 9.60
CA ALA A 186 -16.02 1.80 9.53
C ALA A 186 -15.59 1.23 8.17
N ALA A 187 -16.00 1.91 7.09
CA ALA A 187 -15.63 1.52 5.74
C ALA A 187 -14.11 1.51 5.55
N THR A 188 -13.41 2.52 6.08
CA THR A 188 -11.95 2.60 6.00
C THR A 188 -11.26 1.46 6.75
N LEU A 189 -11.70 1.15 7.97
CA LEU A 189 -11.11 0.04 8.75
C LEU A 189 -11.32 -1.32 8.09
N ILE A 190 -12.52 -1.57 7.53
CA ILE A 190 -12.83 -2.80 6.81
C ILE A 190 -11.99 -2.90 5.53
N MET A 191 -11.87 -1.80 4.76
CA MET A 191 -11.04 -1.78 3.55
C MET A 191 -9.56 -2.00 3.86
N LEU A 192 -9.04 -1.44 4.96
CA LEU A 192 -7.66 -1.65 5.40
C LEU A 192 -7.41 -3.13 5.76
N LEU A 193 -8.35 -3.76 6.48
CA LEU A 193 -8.27 -5.18 6.80
C LEU A 193 -8.36 -6.06 5.54
N ALA A 194 -9.34 -5.81 4.67
CA ALA A 194 -9.52 -6.56 3.44
C ALA A 194 -8.30 -6.44 2.51
N GLY A 195 -7.77 -5.22 2.35
CA GLY A 195 -6.59 -4.96 1.54
C GLY A 195 -5.34 -5.65 2.09
N SER A 196 -5.13 -5.61 3.41
CA SER A 196 -3.97 -6.29 4.02
C SER A 196 -4.09 -7.81 3.95
N LEU A 197 -5.30 -8.38 4.08
CA LEU A 197 -5.54 -9.82 3.89
C LEU A 197 -5.30 -10.25 2.44
N ALA A 198 -5.80 -9.46 1.47
CA ALA A 198 -5.53 -9.71 0.05
C ALA A 198 -4.02 -9.70 -0.21
N ARG A 199 -3.28 -8.78 0.41
CA ARG A 199 -1.81 -8.71 0.30
C ARG A 199 -1.08 -9.92 0.87
N ILE A 200 -1.57 -10.54 1.96
CA ILE A 200 -0.99 -11.80 2.46
C ILE A 200 -1.07 -12.87 1.36
N PHE A 201 -2.26 -13.07 0.80
CA PHE A 201 -2.49 -14.07 -0.25
C PHE A 201 -1.63 -13.79 -1.48
N THR A 202 -1.63 -12.54 -1.98
CA THR A 202 -0.84 -12.20 -3.17
C THR A 202 0.66 -12.31 -2.93
N SER A 203 1.15 -11.94 -1.75
CA SER A 203 2.57 -12.06 -1.43
C SER A 203 3.01 -13.52 -1.31
N MET A 204 2.18 -14.39 -0.71
CA MET A 204 2.46 -15.83 -0.70
C MET A 204 2.58 -16.41 -2.12
N GLN A 205 1.71 -15.97 -3.03
CA GLN A 205 1.65 -16.49 -4.39
C GLN A 205 2.69 -15.87 -5.33
N GLU A 206 3.07 -14.60 -5.12
CA GLU A 206 3.91 -13.84 -6.05
C GLU A 206 5.35 -13.60 -5.59
N THR A 207 5.60 -13.51 -4.29
CA THR A 207 6.94 -13.22 -3.75
C THR A 207 7.53 -14.43 -3.01
N GLY A 208 6.70 -15.14 -2.25
CA GLY A 208 7.16 -16.20 -1.33
C GLY A 208 8.09 -15.69 -0.23
N ASP A 209 8.20 -14.37 -0.04
CA ASP A 209 9.15 -13.75 0.88
C ASP A 209 8.56 -13.59 2.29
N SER A 210 9.19 -14.25 3.25
CA SER A 210 8.71 -14.30 4.63
C SER A 210 8.60 -12.93 5.29
N VAL A 211 9.47 -11.96 4.97
CA VAL A 211 9.43 -10.64 5.61
C VAL A 211 8.23 -9.84 5.12
N VAL A 212 8.00 -9.83 3.80
CA VAL A 212 6.83 -9.16 3.22
C VAL A 212 5.53 -9.79 3.71
N ILE A 213 5.45 -11.12 3.70
CA ILE A 213 4.29 -11.86 4.19
C ILE A 213 4.03 -11.53 5.67
N LEU A 214 5.08 -11.55 6.51
CA LEU A 214 4.96 -11.23 7.93
C LEU A 214 4.53 -9.78 8.17
N THR A 215 4.97 -8.84 7.33
CA THR A 215 4.53 -7.44 7.37
C THR A 215 3.01 -7.35 7.20
N TYR A 216 2.46 -8.05 6.20
CA TYR A 216 1.01 -8.03 5.94
C TYR A 216 0.20 -8.84 6.95
N ILE A 217 0.76 -9.91 7.51
CA ILE A 217 0.15 -10.62 8.65
C ILE A 217 0.04 -9.69 9.85
N ALA A 218 1.14 -9.03 10.24
CA ALA A 218 1.16 -8.11 11.36
C ALA A 218 0.21 -6.92 11.15
N SER A 219 0.17 -6.38 9.92
CA SER A 219 -0.79 -5.33 9.53
C SER A 219 -2.23 -5.80 9.62
N SER A 220 -2.54 -7.02 9.14
CA SER A 220 -3.90 -7.57 9.18
C SER A 220 -4.39 -7.83 10.59
N LEU A 221 -3.54 -8.40 11.46
CA LEU A 221 -3.88 -8.59 12.88
C LEU A 221 -4.14 -7.25 13.57
N SER A 222 -3.30 -6.25 13.31
CA SER A 222 -3.46 -4.92 13.89
C SER A 222 -4.72 -4.21 13.38
N ASN A 223 -5.05 -4.33 12.09
CA ASN A 223 -6.30 -3.81 11.53
C ASN A 223 -7.53 -4.57 12.07
N ALA A 224 -7.42 -5.89 12.30
CA ALA A 224 -8.50 -6.68 12.89
C ALA A 224 -8.84 -6.23 14.31
N VAL A 225 -7.84 -5.91 15.14
CA VAL A 225 -8.06 -5.33 16.48
C VAL A 225 -8.86 -4.03 16.38
N LEU A 226 -8.54 -3.14 15.44
CA LEU A 226 -9.27 -1.89 15.24
C LEU A 226 -10.71 -2.11 14.76
N VAL A 227 -10.93 -3.10 13.89
CA VAL A 227 -12.29 -3.48 13.45
C VAL A 227 -13.10 -4.05 14.61
N VAL A 228 -12.51 -4.92 15.44
CA VAL A 228 -13.17 -5.46 16.64
C VAL A 228 -13.55 -4.34 17.61
N GLN A 229 -12.64 -3.39 17.87
CA GLN A 229 -12.95 -2.22 18.69
C GLN A 229 -14.08 -1.38 18.11
N LEU A 230 -14.10 -1.21 16.77
CA LEU A 230 -15.17 -0.48 16.10
C LEU A 230 -16.52 -1.19 16.23
N LEU A 231 -16.58 -2.51 16.15
CA LEU A 231 -17.81 -3.27 16.40
C LEU A 231 -18.24 -3.18 17.87
N TYR A 232 -17.28 -3.22 18.79
CA TYR A 232 -17.55 -3.11 20.23
C TYR A 232 -18.11 -1.73 20.62
N TYR A 233 -17.54 -0.64 20.08
CA TYR A 233 -17.95 0.73 20.36
C TYR A 233 -19.00 1.29 19.38
N TRP A 234 -19.60 0.45 18.53
CA TRP A 234 -20.48 0.88 17.44
C TRP A 234 -21.67 1.74 17.89
N ASN A 235 -22.22 1.43 19.08
CA ASN A 235 -23.37 2.12 19.66
C ASN A 235 -22.99 3.11 20.79
N VAL A 236 -21.71 3.46 20.93
CA VAL A 236 -21.26 4.37 21.98
C VAL A 236 -21.19 5.80 21.44
N ASP A 237 -22.16 6.63 21.86
CA ASP A 237 -22.16 8.04 21.53
C ASP A 237 -20.97 8.77 22.18
N PRO A 238 -20.13 9.49 21.42
CA PRO A 238 -18.98 10.22 21.95
C PRO A 238 -19.37 11.36 22.91
N LYS A 239 -20.67 11.71 22.99
CA LYS A 239 -21.21 12.73 23.89
C LYS A 239 -21.52 12.23 25.31
N LYS A 240 -21.34 10.94 25.62
CA LYS A 240 -21.54 10.38 26.98
C LYS A 240 -20.26 10.32 27.82
N LYS A 241 -19.50 11.42 27.90
CA LYS A 241 -18.82 11.76 29.15
C LYS A 241 -19.74 12.70 29.92
N VAL A 242 -20.74 12.09 30.57
CA VAL A 242 -21.48 12.71 31.67
C VAL A 242 -20.62 12.48 32.91
N GLU A 243 -20.15 13.59 33.48
CA GLU A 243 -19.61 13.79 34.84
C GLU A 243 -18.42 12.92 35.31
#